data_AF-A0A0J7KWV8-F1
#
_entry.id   AF-A0A0J7KWV8-F1
#
_cell.length_a   1.000
_cell.length_b   1.000
_cell.length_c   1.000
_cell.angle_alpha   90.00
_cell.angle_beta   90.00
_cell.angle_gamma   90.00
#
_symmetry.space_group_name_H-M   'P 1'
#
loop_
_entity.id
_entity.type
_entity.pdbx_description
1 polymer ?
#
loop_
_entity_poly.entity_id
_entity_poly.type
_entity_poly.pdbx_seq_one_letter_code
_entity_poly.pdbx_strand_id
1 'polypeptide(L)'
;MSSKEGHDEDNVPDEPEQDRNTEKVREFFKKLAGDDMEVDWMELKDILDFSMRKDTHDKGFSKDICRSMVAMLDVDHSGKLGFEEFKTLWNDIRKWRIPMELDLASFSSIREFVNKVLKNFPHIHVLINNAGVYAPLKDRALTKDGFEIHFGVNHLGHFLLTNLLLDRLKQSTPSRIVIVTSKLLESGVIDFSNLNGEKGLPVKSRMNPGYCNSKLANAYFAAELAKRTENTGVNVYMGAQTVLHCATESSLCKESGHLYRDCKLYVSKKDLDSEVALRLWDISAKFTGIKEITK
;
A
#
# COMPACT_ATOMS: atom_id res chain seq x y z
N MET A 1 -7.05 25.32 72.50
CA MET A 1 -8.07 25.83 71.55
C MET A 1 -7.30 26.36 70.35
N SER A 2 -7.42 25.89 69.12
CA SER A 2 -8.36 24.98 68.48
C SER A 2 -7.65 24.41 67.24
N SER A 3 -7.97 23.16 66.93
CA SER A 3 -7.56 22.35 65.79
C SER A 3 -7.71 23.02 64.44
N LYS A 4 -6.91 22.58 63.46
CA LYS A 4 -7.39 22.29 62.10
C LYS A 4 -6.45 21.29 61.42
N GLU A 5 -6.94 20.06 61.34
CA GLU A 5 -6.54 19.02 60.40
C GLU A 5 -6.75 19.54 58.97
N GLY A 6 -5.80 19.27 58.09
CA GLY A 6 -5.91 19.48 56.64
C GLY A 6 -5.60 18.16 55.96
N HIS A 7 -6.59 17.64 55.25
CA HIS A 7 -6.60 16.37 54.54
C HIS A 7 -5.37 16.16 53.64
N ASP A 8 -4.73 14.99 53.79
CA ASP A 8 -3.99 14.35 52.71
C ASP A 8 -5.01 14.00 51.62
N GLU A 9 -5.13 14.85 50.60
CA GLU A 9 -5.74 14.45 49.35
C GLU A 9 -4.78 13.49 48.63
N ASP A 10 -5.24 12.24 48.50
CA ASP A 10 -4.66 11.18 47.70
C ASP A 10 -4.27 11.66 46.30
N ASN A 11 -3.03 12.13 46.15
CA ASN A 11 -2.44 12.42 44.87
C ASN A 11 -1.98 11.09 44.25
N VAL A 12 -2.94 10.29 43.79
CA VAL A 12 -2.67 9.10 42.98
C VAL A 12 -2.02 9.60 41.69
N PRO A 13 -0.75 9.25 41.40
CA PRO A 13 -0.10 9.70 40.18
C PRO A 13 -0.90 9.23 38.97
N ASP A 14 -1.21 10.14 38.06
CA ASP A 14 -1.86 9.84 36.80
C ASP A 14 -1.02 8.79 36.05
N GLU A 15 -1.52 7.55 35.96
CA GLU A 15 -0.78 6.45 35.34
C GLU A 15 -0.43 6.78 33.88
N PRO A 16 0.78 6.46 33.41
CA PRO A 16 1.18 6.74 32.04
C PRO A 16 0.21 6.11 31.03
N GLU A 17 -0.09 6.81 29.95
CA GLU A 17 -1.13 6.46 28.94
C GLU A 17 -0.96 5.04 28.35
N GLN A 18 0.27 4.54 28.32
CA GLN A 18 0.63 3.19 27.87
C GLN A 18 0.18 2.08 28.84
N ASP A 19 0.12 2.40 30.13
CA ASP A 19 -0.34 1.51 31.20
C ASP A 19 -1.87 1.42 31.21
N ARG A 20 -2.54 2.58 31.11
CA ARG A 20 -4.02 2.66 30.99
C ARG A 20 -4.57 1.90 29.78
N ASN A 21 -3.87 1.93 28.64
CA ASN A 21 -4.28 1.14 27.47
C ASN A 21 -4.06 -0.36 27.66
N THR A 22 -3.00 -0.76 28.38
CA THR A 22 -2.73 -2.16 28.69
C THR A 22 -3.80 -2.73 29.62
N GLU A 23 -4.22 -1.98 30.64
CA GLU A 23 -5.24 -2.45 31.58
C GLU A 23 -6.61 -2.60 30.91
N LYS A 24 -7.00 -1.67 30.02
CA LYS A 24 -8.21 -1.80 29.20
C LYS A 24 -8.19 -3.06 28.31
N VAL A 25 -7.03 -3.38 27.72
CA VAL A 25 -6.86 -4.61 26.93
C VAL A 25 -6.93 -5.85 27.82
N ARG A 26 -6.43 -5.78 29.06
CA ARG A 26 -6.49 -6.87 30.05
C ARG A 26 -7.91 -7.15 30.55
N GLU A 27 -8.67 -6.12 30.89
CA GLU A 27 -10.08 -6.27 31.25
C GLU A 27 -10.88 -6.87 30.10
N PHE A 28 -10.59 -6.44 28.88
CA PHE A 28 -11.23 -6.96 27.68
C PHE A 28 -10.88 -8.42 27.41
N PHE A 29 -9.60 -8.78 27.54
CA PHE A 29 -9.14 -10.16 27.45
C PHE A 29 -9.85 -11.08 28.45
N LYS A 30 -9.93 -10.68 29.73
CA LYS A 30 -10.61 -11.46 30.77
C LYS A 30 -12.09 -11.71 30.44
N LYS A 31 -12.77 -10.72 29.85
CA LYS A 31 -14.17 -10.88 29.40
C LYS A 31 -14.30 -11.85 28.22
N LEU A 32 -13.26 -11.96 27.39
CA LEU A 32 -13.27 -12.78 26.19
C LEU A 32 -12.90 -14.24 26.49
N ALA A 33 -11.80 -14.46 27.20
CA ALA A 33 -11.29 -15.77 27.56
C ALA A 33 -12.11 -16.47 28.66
N GLY A 34 -12.83 -15.71 29.49
CA GLY A 34 -13.55 -16.29 30.62
C GLY A 34 -12.61 -16.96 31.63
N ASP A 35 -12.99 -18.15 32.11
CA ASP A 35 -12.33 -18.80 33.25
C ASP A 35 -11.01 -19.51 32.89
N ASP A 36 -10.82 -19.91 31.63
CA ASP A 36 -9.61 -20.63 31.21
C ASP A 36 -8.42 -19.69 30.94
N MET A 37 -8.69 -18.38 30.85
CA MET A 37 -7.70 -17.33 30.60
C MET A 37 -6.89 -17.56 29.31
N GLU A 38 -7.51 -18.16 28.30
CA GLU A 38 -6.98 -18.36 26.95
C GLU A 38 -8.03 -17.96 25.91
N VAL A 39 -7.61 -17.39 24.78
CA VAL A 39 -8.54 -17.03 23.69
C VAL A 39 -8.41 -18.03 22.55
N ASP A 40 -9.50 -18.73 22.24
CA ASP A 40 -9.56 -19.63 21.08
C ASP A 40 -9.95 -18.91 19.78
N TRP A 41 -9.93 -19.64 18.65
CA TRP A 41 -10.24 -19.05 17.34
C TRP A 41 -11.70 -18.62 17.20
N MET A 42 -12.64 -19.21 17.93
CA MET A 42 -14.06 -18.82 17.92
C MET A 42 -14.25 -17.50 18.65
N GLU A 43 -13.67 -17.38 19.84
CA GLU A 43 -13.70 -16.16 20.65
C GLU A 43 -13.01 -15.01 19.92
N LEU A 44 -11.84 -15.27 19.32
CA LEU A 44 -11.16 -14.31 18.45
C LEU A 44 -12.04 -13.89 17.27
N LYS A 45 -12.73 -14.84 16.63
CA LYS A 45 -13.60 -14.53 15.48
C LYS A 45 -14.74 -13.60 15.91
N ASP A 46 -15.42 -13.91 17.00
CA ASP A 46 -16.57 -13.14 17.47
C ASP A 46 -16.17 -11.69 17.75
N ILE A 47 -14.99 -11.48 18.33
CA ILE A 47 -14.53 -10.14 18.65
C ILE A 47 -14.06 -9.36 17.44
N LEU A 48 -13.44 -10.01 16.45
CA LEU A 48 -13.06 -9.39 15.19
C LEU A 48 -14.29 -9.04 14.35
N ASP A 49 -15.28 -9.93 14.30
CA ASP A 49 -16.55 -9.67 13.63
C ASP A 49 -17.29 -8.48 14.25
N PHE A 50 -17.28 -8.38 15.58
CA PHE A 50 -17.87 -7.24 16.29
C PHE A 50 -17.09 -5.95 16.04
N SER A 51 -15.77 -5.99 16.22
CA SER A 51 -14.91 -4.80 16.21
C SER A 51 -14.66 -4.25 14.80
N MET A 52 -14.67 -5.13 13.78
CA MET A 52 -14.41 -4.79 12.38
C MET A 52 -15.63 -5.01 11.48
N ARG A 53 -16.83 -4.99 12.07
CA ARG A 53 -18.08 -5.22 11.35
C ARG A 53 -18.28 -4.30 10.15
N LYS A 54 -17.92 -3.02 10.32
CA LYS A 54 -17.98 -1.99 9.26
C LYS A 54 -17.02 -2.30 8.12
N ASP A 55 -15.86 -2.87 8.43
CA ASP A 55 -14.81 -3.19 7.46
C ASP A 55 -15.10 -4.46 6.67
N THR A 56 -15.76 -5.43 7.31
CA THR A 56 -16.14 -6.70 6.68
C THR A 56 -17.50 -6.63 5.97
N HIS A 57 -18.15 -5.46 5.94
CA HIS A 57 -19.51 -5.29 5.42
C HIS A 57 -20.49 -6.33 5.99
N ASP A 58 -20.45 -6.51 7.32
CA ASP A 58 -21.24 -7.49 8.08
C ASP A 58 -21.02 -8.97 7.69
N LYS A 59 -20.01 -9.30 6.86
CA LYS A 59 -19.69 -10.69 6.52
C LYS A 59 -18.87 -11.41 7.58
N GLY A 60 -18.14 -10.65 8.40
CA GLY A 60 -17.20 -11.18 9.38
C GLY A 60 -15.97 -11.87 8.76
N PHE A 61 -15.11 -12.39 9.60
CA PHE A 61 -13.92 -13.16 9.25
C PHE A 61 -14.25 -14.63 9.04
N SER A 62 -13.49 -15.32 8.19
CA SER A 62 -13.62 -16.77 8.05
C SER A 62 -13.04 -17.50 9.27
N LYS A 63 -13.53 -18.71 9.52
CA LYS A 63 -13.01 -19.59 10.57
C LYS A 63 -11.52 -19.86 10.38
N ASP A 64 -11.11 -20.06 9.13
CA ASP A 64 -9.72 -20.41 8.80
C ASP A 64 -8.77 -19.23 9.01
N ILE A 65 -9.19 -17.99 8.73
CA ILE A 65 -8.36 -16.81 9.02
C ILE A 65 -8.12 -16.68 10.53
N CYS A 66 -9.15 -16.85 11.36
CA CYS A 66 -9.02 -16.74 12.81
C CYS A 66 -8.13 -17.85 13.37
N ARG A 67 -8.26 -19.09 12.87
CA ARG A 67 -7.35 -20.19 13.21
C ARG A 67 -5.92 -19.91 12.80
N SER A 68 -5.68 -19.36 11.61
CA SER A 68 -4.35 -18.98 11.18
C SER A 68 -3.75 -17.88 12.05
N MET A 69 -4.55 -16.90 12.48
CA MET A 69 -4.07 -15.85 13.40
C MET A 69 -3.65 -16.42 14.75
N VAL A 70 -4.46 -17.31 15.34
CA VAL A 70 -4.11 -18.02 16.58
C VAL A 70 -2.82 -18.82 16.37
N ALA A 71 -2.78 -19.69 15.36
CA ALA A 71 -1.61 -20.53 15.09
C ALA A 71 -0.31 -19.76 14.78
N MET A 72 -0.39 -18.53 14.27
CA MET A 72 0.78 -17.69 14.01
C MET A 72 1.36 -17.03 15.26
N LEU A 73 0.56 -16.84 16.32
CA LEU A 73 0.94 -16.13 17.53
C LEU A 73 0.88 -16.98 18.80
N ASP A 74 0.45 -18.22 18.69
CA ASP A 74 0.55 -19.28 19.69
C ASP A 74 2.01 -19.75 19.79
N VAL A 75 2.78 -18.99 20.57
CA VAL A 75 4.23 -19.21 20.78
C VAL A 75 4.44 -20.40 21.72
N ASP A 76 3.51 -20.63 22.65
CA ASP A 76 3.60 -21.74 23.61
C ASP A 76 3.02 -23.07 23.10
N HIS A 77 2.41 -23.06 21.91
CA HIS A 77 1.81 -24.21 21.24
C HIS A 77 0.64 -24.84 22.00
N SER A 78 -0.07 -24.03 22.79
CA SER A 78 -1.30 -24.41 23.50
C SER A 78 -2.49 -24.65 22.56
N GLY A 79 -2.44 -24.09 21.35
CA GLY A 79 -3.55 -24.03 20.40
C GLY A 79 -4.51 -22.86 20.65
N LYS A 80 -4.20 -21.97 21.61
CA LYS A 80 -4.97 -20.77 21.98
C LYS A 80 -4.01 -19.60 22.23
N LEU A 81 -4.55 -18.46 22.66
CA LEU A 81 -3.75 -17.27 22.96
C LEU A 81 -3.88 -16.87 24.44
N GLY A 82 -2.76 -16.91 25.16
CA GLY A 82 -2.66 -16.26 26.47
C GLY A 82 -2.70 -14.73 26.36
N PHE A 83 -2.71 -14.04 27.51
CA PHE A 83 -2.88 -12.58 27.54
C PHE A 83 -1.83 -11.82 26.70
N GLU A 84 -0.55 -12.19 26.79
CA GLU A 84 0.51 -11.48 26.07
C GLU A 84 0.47 -11.73 24.55
N GLU A 85 0.11 -12.95 24.14
CA GLU A 85 -0.08 -13.32 22.72
C GLU A 85 -1.30 -12.60 22.14
N PHE A 86 -2.43 -12.62 22.86
CA PHE A 86 -3.63 -11.87 22.51
C PHE A 86 -3.35 -10.38 22.45
N LYS A 87 -2.67 -9.80 23.44
CA LYS A 87 -2.32 -8.38 23.47
C LYS A 87 -1.47 -8.00 22.26
N THR A 88 -0.53 -8.85 21.87
CA THR A 88 0.28 -8.66 20.65
C THR A 88 -0.61 -8.68 19.41
N LEU A 89 -1.40 -9.74 19.23
CA LEU A 89 -2.34 -9.86 18.11
C LEU A 89 -3.28 -8.67 18.02
N TRP A 90 -3.89 -8.29 19.15
CA TRP A 90 -4.88 -7.23 19.24
C TRP A 90 -4.27 -5.88 18.90
N ASN A 91 -3.06 -5.60 19.35
CA ASN A 91 -2.35 -4.37 19.00
C ASN A 91 -2.00 -4.34 17.51
N ASP A 92 -1.55 -5.46 16.94
CA ASP A 92 -1.24 -5.58 15.52
C ASP A 92 -2.49 -5.41 14.66
N ILE A 93 -3.59 -6.09 15.01
CA ILE A 93 -4.90 -5.96 14.36
C ILE A 93 -5.49 -4.55 14.52
N ARG A 94 -5.14 -3.77 15.55
CA ARG A 94 -5.60 -2.38 15.64
C ARG A 94 -4.76 -1.41 14.84
N LYS A 95 -3.49 -1.76 14.59
CA LYS A 95 -2.53 -0.94 13.83
C LYS A 95 -2.36 -1.39 12.38
N TRP A 96 -2.90 -2.54 11.99
CA TRP A 96 -2.72 -3.17 10.68
C TRP A 96 -3.12 -2.28 9.50
N ARG A 97 -4.00 -1.30 9.73
CA ARG A 97 -4.51 -0.41 8.71
C ARG A 97 -4.62 1.01 9.23
N ILE A 98 -3.75 1.88 8.73
CA ILE A 98 -3.76 3.31 9.01
C ILE A 98 -4.24 4.03 7.73
N PRO A 99 -5.52 4.45 7.65
CA PRO A 99 -6.00 5.17 6.49
C PRO A 99 -5.37 6.56 6.44
N MET A 100 -4.86 6.93 5.27
CA MET A 100 -4.23 8.22 5.01
C MET A 100 -4.74 8.76 3.68
N GLU A 101 -5.06 10.05 3.65
CA GLU A 101 -5.53 10.72 2.44
C GLU A 101 -4.43 10.81 1.40
N LEU A 102 -4.74 10.41 0.16
CA LEU A 102 -3.87 10.50 -1.01
C LEU A 102 -4.73 10.68 -2.26
N ASP A 103 -4.68 11.88 -2.84
CA ASP A 103 -5.28 12.17 -4.14
C ASP A 103 -4.18 12.19 -5.23
N LEU A 104 -4.13 11.12 -6.03
CA LEU A 104 -3.15 10.99 -7.12
C LEU A 104 -3.38 11.97 -8.28
N ALA A 105 -4.53 12.65 -8.33
CA ALA A 105 -4.78 13.74 -9.27
C ALA A 105 -4.23 15.09 -8.79
N SER A 106 -3.40 15.10 -7.74
CA SER A 106 -2.84 16.30 -7.12
C SER A 106 -1.42 16.08 -6.62
N PHE A 107 -0.44 16.72 -7.25
CA PHE A 107 0.96 16.61 -6.82
C PHE A 107 1.20 17.18 -5.42
N SER A 108 0.44 18.18 -4.98
CA SER A 108 0.49 18.67 -3.60
C SER A 108 0.00 17.62 -2.61
N SER A 109 -1.13 16.95 -2.89
CA SER A 109 -1.65 15.86 -2.04
C SER A 109 -0.64 14.71 -1.92
N ILE A 110 0.01 14.32 -3.03
CA ILE A 110 1.04 13.29 -3.03
C ILE A 110 2.22 13.67 -2.12
N ARG A 111 2.72 14.92 -2.22
CA ARG A 111 3.82 15.39 -1.39
C ARG A 111 3.45 15.45 0.09
N GLU A 112 2.25 15.91 0.42
CA GLU A 112 1.74 15.91 1.79
C GLU A 112 1.61 14.50 2.36
N PHE A 113 1.09 13.56 1.58
CA PHE A 113 1.01 12.15 1.95
C PHE A 113 2.40 11.58 2.23
N VAL A 114 3.35 11.77 1.31
CA VAL A 114 4.74 11.33 1.47
C VAL A 114 5.36 11.91 2.74
N ASN A 115 5.21 13.21 3.00
CA ASN A 115 5.76 13.85 4.20
C ASN A 115 5.21 13.20 5.48
N LYS A 116 3.91 12.92 5.52
CA LYS A 116 3.29 12.20 6.66
C LYS A 116 3.82 10.77 6.76
N VAL A 117 4.00 10.07 5.63
CA VAL A 117 4.52 8.69 5.63
C VAL A 117 5.96 8.65 6.14
N LEU A 118 6.84 9.47 5.58
CA LEU A 118 8.26 9.50 5.94
C LEU A 118 8.47 9.91 7.41
N LYS A 119 7.58 10.74 7.97
CA LYS A 119 7.61 11.15 9.38
C LYS A 119 7.20 10.02 10.33
N ASN A 120 6.17 9.25 9.99
CA ASN A 120 5.54 8.31 10.93
C ASN A 120 5.99 6.85 10.73
N PHE A 121 6.53 6.51 9.56
CA PHE A 121 6.91 5.13 9.21
C PHE A 121 8.40 5.04 8.89
N PRO A 122 9.23 4.53 9.82
CA PRO A 122 10.66 4.40 9.61
C PRO A 122 11.02 3.31 8.59
N HIS A 123 10.11 2.38 8.32
CA HIS A 123 10.31 1.30 7.36
C HIS A 123 9.12 1.17 6.40
N ILE A 124 9.43 0.96 5.11
CA ILE A 124 8.46 0.63 4.07
C ILE A 124 9.02 -0.56 3.29
N HIS A 125 8.47 -1.75 3.51
CA HIS A 125 8.93 -2.97 2.85
C HIS A 125 8.21 -3.21 1.52
N VAL A 126 6.99 -2.71 1.36
CA VAL A 126 6.19 -2.93 0.14
C VAL A 126 5.44 -1.66 -0.22
N LEU A 127 5.61 -1.19 -1.45
CA LEU A 127 4.78 -0.16 -2.08
C LEU A 127 3.95 -0.79 -3.21
N ILE A 128 2.64 -0.61 -3.18
CA ILE A 128 1.74 -1.11 -4.22
C ILE A 128 1.08 0.06 -4.94
N ASN A 129 1.52 0.33 -6.15
CA ASN A 129 0.90 1.28 -7.08
C ASN A 129 -0.32 0.63 -7.75
N ASN A 130 -1.39 0.48 -6.97
CA ASN A 130 -2.62 -0.19 -7.40
C ASN A 130 -3.67 0.76 -7.99
N ALA A 131 -3.80 1.95 -7.41
CA ALA A 131 -4.87 2.87 -7.75
C ALA A 131 -4.88 3.18 -9.26
N GLY A 132 -6.08 3.36 -9.80
CA GLY A 132 -6.23 3.75 -11.18
C GLY A 132 -7.66 4.13 -11.49
N VAL A 133 -7.80 5.09 -12.40
CA VAL A 133 -9.08 5.59 -12.89
C VAL A 133 -9.32 5.11 -14.31
N TYR A 134 -10.59 4.91 -14.64
CA TYR A 134 -11.09 4.65 -15.98
C TYR A 134 -12.24 5.63 -16.23
N ALA A 135 -11.92 6.81 -16.74
CA ALA A 135 -12.88 7.89 -16.98
C ALA A 135 -13.31 7.92 -18.45
N PRO A 136 -14.58 8.19 -18.77
CA PRO A 136 -15.01 8.42 -20.15
C PRO A 136 -14.24 9.56 -20.84
N LEU A 137 -13.73 9.34 -22.05
CA LEU A 137 -12.95 10.36 -22.79
C LEU A 137 -13.73 11.63 -23.10
N LYS A 138 -15.05 11.51 -23.27
CA LYS A 138 -15.95 12.65 -23.53
C LYS A 138 -15.92 13.70 -22.40
N ASP A 139 -15.56 13.28 -21.19
CA ASP A 139 -15.54 14.16 -20.02
C ASP A 139 -14.29 15.07 -20.03
N ARG A 140 -13.28 14.73 -20.85
CA ARG A 140 -11.99 15.45 -20.97
C ARG A 140 -11.41 15.84 -19.61
N ALA A 141 -11.56 14.95 -18.63
CA ALA A 141 -11.16 15.22 -17.26
C ALA A 141 -9.64 15.43 -17.16
N LEU A 142 -9.25 16.38 -16.32
CA LEU A 142 -7.86 16.73 -16.05
C LEU A 142 -7.60 16.59 -14.54
N THR A 143 -6.35 16.32 -14.19
CA THR A 143 -5.86 16.44 -12.81
C THR A 143 -5.82 17.91 -12.37
N LYS A 144 -5.63 18.16 -11.08
CA LYS A 144 -5.42 19.51 -10.54
C LYS A 144 -4.18 20.18 -11.13
N ASP A 145 -3.21 19.38 -11.55
CA ASP A 145 -1.97 19.81 -12.19
C ASP A 145 -2.07 19.92 -13.73
N GLY A 146 -3.27 19.75 -14.30
CA GLY A 146 -3.54 19.99 -15.73
C GLY A 146 -3.22 18.81 -16.66
N PHE A 147 -3.02 17.61 -16.13
CA PHE A 147 -2.74 16.42 -16.95
C PHE A 147 -4.01 15.65 -17.30
N GLU A 148 -4.05 15.01 -18.47
CA GLU A 148 -5.09 14.05 -18.84
C GLU A 148 -5.28 13.03 -17.71
N ILE A 149 -6.52 12.78 -17.32
CA ILE A 149 -6.83 12.11 -16.05
C ILE A 149 -6.19 10.72 -15.91
N HIS A 150 -6.09 9.92 -16.97
CA HIS A 150 -5.46 8.60 -16.90
C HIS A 150 -3.93 8.72 -16.83
N PHE A 151 -3.32 9.57 -17.67
CA PHE A 151 -1.88 9.81 -17.64
C PHE A 151 -1.42 10.42 -16.30
N GLY A 152 -2.17 11.40 -15.81
CA GLY A 152 -1.93 12.07 -14.54
C GLY A 152 -2.08 11.13 -13.34
N VAL A 153 -3.20 10.43 -13.20
CA VAL A 153 -3.46 9.58 -12.02
C VAL A 153 -2.72 8.25 -12.09
N ASN A 154 -2.88 7.51 -13.19
CA ASN A 154 -2.42 6.12 -13.25
C ASN A 154 -0.90 6.03 -13.40
N HIS A 155 -0.26 7.04 -13.98
CA HIS A 155 1.18 7.09 -14.26
C HIS A 155 1.91 8.20 -13.49
N LEU A 156 1.67 9.50 -13.78
CA LEU A 156 2.48 10.57 -13.19
C LEU A 156 2.37 10.67 -11.67
N GLY A 157 1.17 10.49 -11.11
CA GLY A 157 0.96 10.48 -9.67
C GLY A 157 1.71 9.35 -8.98
N HIS A 158 1.65 8.15 -9.56
CA HIS A 158 2.42 7.00 -9.07
C HIS A 158 3.93 7.16 -9.28
N PHE A 159 4.36 7.74 -10.39
CA PHE A 159 5.75 8.06 -10.68
C PHE A 159 6.32 8.99 -9.59
N LEU A 160 5.61 10.09 -9.30
CA LEU A 160 6.00 11.03 -8.25
C LEU A 160 6.03 10.37 -6.87
N LEU A 161 4.95 9.67 -6.49
CA LEU A 161 4.84 8.96 -5.21
C LEU A 161 6.01 8.00 -5.00
N THR A 162 6.30 7.18 -6.02
CA THR A 162 7.33 6.15 -5.94
C THR A 162 8.71 6.74 -5.79
N ASN A 163 9.06 7.74 -6.60
CA ASN A 163 10.36 8.39 -6.54
C ASN A 163 10.59 9.10 -5.20
N LEU A 164 9.55 9.73 -4.62
CA LEU A 164 9.64 10.36 -3.32
C LEU A 164 9.80 9.39 -2.15
N LEU A 165 9.30 8.15 -2.28
CA LEU A 165 9.44 7.09 -1.26
C LEU A 165 10.64 6.18 -1.51
N LEU A 166 11.35 6.34 -2.64
CA LEU A 166 12.35 5.38 -3.10
C LEU A 166 13.51 5.22 -2.11
N ASP A 167 14.01 6.32 -1.53
CA ASP A 167 15.10 6.25 -0.56
C ASP A 167 14.68 5.54 0.74
N ARG A 168 13.43 5.72 1.18
CA ARG A 168 12.88 4.98 2.33
C ARG A 168 12.76 3.49 2.03
N LEU A 169 12.36 3.11 0.81
CA LEU A 169 12.32 1.72 0.36
C LEU A 169 13.73 1.09 0.35
N LYS A 170 14.75 1.82 -0.13
CA LYS A 170 16.15 1.38 -0.08
C LYS A 170 16.68 1.20 1.34
N GLN A 171 16.26 2.05 2.29
CA GLN A 171 16.61 1.90 3.71
C GLN A 171 15.90 0.72 4.39
N SER A 172 14.85 0.18 3.76
CA SER A 172 13.99 -0.87 4.33
C SER A 172 14.21 -2.22 3.63
N THR A 173 15.37 -2.41 3.00
CA THR A 173 15.63 -3.62 2.22
C THR A 173 15.69 -4.87 3.12
N PRO A 174 15.21 -6.04 2.66
CA PRO A 174 14.63 -6.28 1.34
C PRO A 174 13.25 -5.64 1.17
N SER A 175 13.05 -4.88 0.09
CA SER A 175 11.78 -4.19 -0.17
C SER A 175 11.32 -4.35 -1.62
N ARG A 176 10.05 -4.07 -1.86
CA ARG A 176 9.37 -4.36 -3.13
C ARG A 176 8.46 -3.23 -3.57
N ILE A 177 8.38 -3.03 -4.88
CA ILE A 177 7.45 -2.12 -5.53
C ILE A 177 6.61 -2.94 -6.51
N VAL A 178 5.29 -2.93 -6.35
CA VAL A 178 4.36 -3.60 -7.26
C VAL A 178 3.59 -2.53 -8.04
N ILE A 179 3.76 -2.52 -9.35
CA ILE A 179 3.05 -1.60 -10.25
C ILE A 179 1.93 -2.35 -10.96
N VAL A 180 0.69 -1.93 -10.72
CA VAL A 180 -0.47 -2.61 -11.31
C VAL A 180 -0.70 -2.13 -12.73
N THR A 181 -0.51 -3.05 -13.68
CA THR A 181 -0.69 -2.81 -15.12
C THR A 181 -2.02 -3.44 -15.59
N SER A 182 -2.12 -3.80 -16.86
CA SER A 182 -3.27 -4.50 -17.44
C SER A 182 -2.89 -5.11 -18.79
N LYS A 183 -3.58 -6.17 -19.22
CA LYS A 183 -3.48 -6.64 -20.62
C LYS A 183 -3.79 -5.54 -21.64
N LEU A 184 -4.59 -4.54 -21.26
CA LEU A 184 -4.91 -3.40 -22.14
C LEU A 184 -3.68 -2.56 -22.50
N LEU A 185 -2.53 -2.72 -21.82
CA LEU A 185 -1.25 -2.10 -22.21
C LEU A 185 -0.84 -2.46 -23.64
N GLU A 186 -1.22 -3.65 -24.12
CA GLU A 186 -0.89 -4.13 -25.46
C GLU A 186 -1.51 -3.26 -26.56
N SER A 187 -2.59 -2.54 -26.25
CA SER A 187 -3.24 -1.58 -27.13
C SER A 187 -2.84 -0.12 -26.86
N GLY A 188 -1.97 0.12 -25.88
CA GLY A 188 -1.47 1.46 -25.56
C GLY A 188 -0.45 1.96 -26.59
N VAL A 189 -0.27 3.26 -26.66
CA VAL A 189 0.71 3.95 -27.50
C VAL A 189 1.35 5.07 -26.68
N ILE A 190 2.68 5.15 -26.70
CA ILE A 190 3.43 6.28 -26.15
C ILE A 190 3.69 7.26 -27.29
N ASP A 191 2.85 8.27 -27.42
CA ASP A 191 3.04 9.37 -28.37
C ASP A 191 3.69 10.55 -27.65
N PHE A 192 5.01 10.68 -27.77
CA PHE A 192 5.77 11.77 -27.16
C PHE A 192 5.34 13.16 -27.63
N SER A 193 4.68 13.27 -28.78
CA SER A 193 4.17 14.55 -29.30
C SER A 193 2.80 14.94 -28.71
N ASN A 194 2.17 14.04 -27.94
CA ASN A 194 0.82 14.20 -27.42
C ASN A 194 0.56 13.34 -26.15
N LEU A 195 1.55 13.22 -25.25
CA LEU A 195 1.41 12.39 -24.03
C LEU A 195 0.23 12.83 -23.17
N ASN A 196 -0.01 14.14 -23.12
CA ASN A 196 -1.11 14.75 -22.39
C ASN A 196 -2.45 14.74 -23.14
N GLY A 197 -2.52 14.16 -24.34
CA GLY A 197 -3.76 13.99 -25.09
C GLY A 197 -4.45 15.29 -25.55
N GLU A 198 -3.76 16.43 -25.52
CA GLU A 198 -4.30 17.75 -25.88
C GLU A 198 -4.79 17.83 -27.33
N LYS A 199 -4.15 17.08 -28.24
CA LYS A 199 -4.54 16.95 -29.65
C LYS A 199 -5.69 15.93 -29.86
N GLY A 200 -6.26 15.43 -28.77
CA GLY A 200 -7.20 14.31 -28.77
C GLY A 200 -6.51 12.95 -28.76
N LEU A 201 -7.26 11.90 -28.41
CA LEU A 201 -6.78 10.52 -28.37
C LEU A 201 -7.51 9.68 -29.43
N PRO A 202 -6.80 8.95 -30.31
CA PRO A 202 -7.44 8.21 -31.39
C PRO A 202 -8.18 6.99 -30.84
N VAL A 203 -9.50 6.98 -30.99
CA VAL A 203 -10.36 5.86 -30.61
C VAL A 203 -10.38 4.85 -31.76
N LYS A 204 -9.57 3.80 -31.64
CA LYS A 204 -9.46 2.73 -32.66
C LYS A 204 -10.33 1.50 -32.35
N SER A 205 -10.85 1.40 -31.14
CA SER A 205 -11.69 0.27 -30.68
C SER A 205 -12.63 0.73 -29.56
N ARG A 206 -13.39 -0.22 -28.97
CA ARG A 206 -14.21 0.05 -27.78
C ARG A 206 -13.40 0.36 -26.51
N MET A 207 -12.08 0.15 -26.53
CA MET A 207 -11.20 0.38 -25.39
C MET A 207 -10.85 1.86 -25.29
N ASN A 208 -10.73 2.37 -24.06
CA ASN A 208 -10.31 3.75 -23.82
C ASN A 208 -8.80 3.92 -24.08
N PRO A 209 -8.37 4.63 -25.15
CA PRO A 209 -6.95 4.85 -25.43
C PRO A 209 -6.18 5.53 -24.30
N GLY A 210 -6.78 6.47 -23.55
CA GLY A 210 -6.10 7.13 -22.42
C GLY A 210 -5.72 6.13 -21.33
N TYR A 211 -6.67 5.26 -20.97
CA TYR A 211 -6.39 4.16 -20.03
C TYR A 211 -5.32 3.20 -20.56
N CYS A 212 -5.44 2.73 -21.82
CA CYS A 212 -4.46 1.83 -22.43
C CYS A 212 -3.05 2.42 -22.45
N ASN A 213 -2.93 3.70 -22.84
CA ASN A 213 -1.67 4.44 -22.85
C ASN A 213 -1.07 4.53 -21.45
N SER A 214 -1.90 4.83 -20.43
CA SER A 214 -1.43 4.91 -19.04
C SER A 214 -0.93 3.56 -18.51
N LYS A 215 -1.57 2.43 -18.88
CA LYS A 215 -1.11 1.10 -18.46
C LYS A 215 0.15 0.66 -19.19
N LEU A 216 0.37 1.12 -20.43
CA LEU A 216 1.66 0.98 -21.11
C LEU A 216 2.74 1.85 -20.47
N ALA A 217 2.41 3.08 -20.07
CA ALA A 217 3.34 3.96 -19.35
C ALA A 217 3.79 3.34 -18.02
N ASN A 218 2.87 2.71 -17.28
CA ASN A 218 3.21 1.96 -16.06
C ASN A 218 4.18 0.80 -16.32
N ALA A 219 4.07 0.12 -17.46
CA ALA A 219 4.97 -0.97 -17.82
C ALA A 219 6.39 -0.45 -18.13
N TYR A 220 6.48 0.63 -18.92
CA TYR A 220 7.76 1.30 -19.17
C TYR A 220 8.39 1.85 -17.89
N PHE A 221 7.58 2.45 -17.00
CA PHE A 221 8.04 2.91 -15.71
C PHE A 221 8.62 1.78 -14.86
N ALA A 222 7.92 0.64 -14.78
CA ALA A 222 8.39 -0.51 -14.02
C ALA A 222 9.69 -1.08 -14.59
N ALA A 223 9.80 -1.20 -15.91
CA ALA A 223 11.00 -1.70 -16.58
C ALA A 223 12.21 -0.80 -16.32
N GLU A 224 12.05 0.52 -16.41
CA GLU A 224 13.14 1.48 -16.14
C GLU A 224 13.46 1.56 -14.64
N LEU A 225 12.44 1.53 -13.77
CA LEU A 225 12.63 1.53 -12.32
C LEU A 225 13.43 0.31 -11.87
N ALA A 226 13.14 -0.88 -12.43
CA ALA A 226 13.87 -2.11 -12.12
C ALA A 226 15.37 -1.99 -12.42
N LYS A 227 15.73 -1.35 -13.55
CA LYS A 227 17.13 -1.07 -13.89
C LYS A 227 17.75 -0.06 -12.92
N ARG A 228 17.02 0.99 -12.56
CA ARG A 228 17.51 2.03 -11.64
C ARG A 228 17.63 1.58 -10.19
N THR A 229 16.92 0.53 -9.80
CA THR A 229 17.01 -0.08 -8.46
C THR A 229 17.85 -1.34 -8.42
N GLU A 230 18.52 -1.69 -9.51
CA GLU A 230 19.45 -2.82 -9.54
C GLU A 230 20.51 -2.68 -8.45
N ASN A 231 20.80 -3.78 -7.74
CA ASN A 231 21.75 -3.83 -6.62
C ASN A 231 21.41 -2.96 -5.40
N THR A 232 20.21 -2.36 -5.36
CA THR A 232 19.77 -1.57 -4.18
C THR A 232 18.98 -2.41 -3.17
N GLY A 233 18.67 -3.68 -3.48
CA GLY A 233 17.80 -4.53 -2.66
C GLY A 233 16.30 -4.24 -2.81
N VAL A 234 15.93 -3.30 -3.69
CA VAL A 234 14.54 -2.97 -4.02
C VAL A 234 14.13 -3.66 -5.31
N ASN A 235 13.19 -4.61 -5.22
CA ASN A 235 12.68 -5.35 -6.38
C ASN A 235 11.40 -4.71 -6.92
N VAL A 236 11.23 -4.72 -8.24
CA VAL A 236 10.09 -4.11 -8.93
C VAL A 236 9.33 -5.19 -9.70
N TYR A 237 8.01 -5.23 -9.57
CA TYR A 237 7.17 -6.19 -10.26
C TYR A 237 5.98 -5.50 -10.90
N MET A 238 5.58 -5.95 -12.09
CA MET A 238 4.32 -5.58 -12.69
C MET A 238 3.26 -6.65 -12.40
N GLY A 239 2.11 -6.24 -11.89
CA GLY A 239 1.02 -7.15 -11.55
C GLY A 239 -0.24 -6.91 -12.38
N ALA A 240 -0.83 -7.98 -12.90
CA ALA A 240 -2.19 -7.99 -13.44
C ALA A 240 -2.94 -9.18 -12.85
N GLN A 241 -3.94 -8.93 -11.98
CA GLN A 241 -4.69 -9.98 -11.26
C GLN A 241 -3.82 -10.82 -10.30
N THR A 242 -2.67 -10.28 -9.85
CA THR A 242 -1.61 -11.02 -9.12
C THR A 242 -0.90 -10.20 -8.05
N VAL A 243 -1.51 -9.10 -7.62
CA VAL A 243 -0.86 -8.09 -6.77
C VAL A 243 -0.30 -8.69 -5.48
N LEU A 244 -1.06 -9.57 -4.81
CA LEU A 244 -0.62 -10.24 -3.59
C LEU A 244 0.55 -11.19 -3.84
N HIS A 245 0.49 -11.99 -4.90
CA HIS A 245 1.60 -12.87 -5.28
C HIS A 245 2.90 -12.07 -5.49
N CYS A 246 2.86 -10.96 -6.24
CA CYS A 246 4.03 -10.10 -6.41
C CYS A 246 4.52 -9.48 -5.08
N ALA A 247 3.60 -9.12 -4.20
CA ALA A 247 3.92 -8.52 -2.91
C ALA A 247 4.55 -9.50 -1.91
N THR A 248 4.13 -10.77 -1.90
CA THR A 248 4.45 -11.72 -0.81
C THR A 248 5.30 -12.92 -1.22
N GLU A 249 5.30 -13.33 -2.49
CA GLU A 249 5.97 -14.56 -2.92
C GLU A 249 7.49 -14.42 -2.79
N SER A 250 8.12 -15.24 -1.95
CA SER A 250 9.57 -15.16 -1.67
C SER A 250 10.41 -15.59 -2.87
N SER A 251 9.92 -16.53 -3.69
CA SER A 251 10.64 -17.01 -4.87
C SER A 251 10.87 -15.93 -5.94
N LEU A 252 10.05 -14.88 -5.96
CA LEU A 252 10.19 -13.76 -6.89
C LEU A 252 11.38 -12.84 -6.59
N CYS A 253 11.94 -12.90 -5.37
CA CYS A 253 13.07 -12.03 -4.94
C CYS A 253 14.31 -12.05 -5.84
N LYS A 254 14.41 -13.03 -6.74
CA LYS A 254 15.59 -13.27 -7.59
C LYS A 254 15.62 -12.40 -8.85
N GLU A 255 14.46 -11.95 -9.33
CA GLU A 255 14.36 -11.28 -10.63
C GLU A 255 13.40 -10.09 -10.55
N SER A 256 13.80 -8.95 -11.13
CA SER A 256 13.08 -7.67 -11.06
C SER A 256 12.68 -7.23 -12.47
N GLY A 257 11.60 -6.45 -12.59
CA GLY A 257 11.12 -5.88 -13.86
C GLY A 257 10.19 -6.79 -14.67
N HIS A 258 9.72 -7.90 -14.09
CA HIS A 258 8.85 -8.84 -14.78
C HIS A 258 7.36 -8.53 -14.59
N LEU A 259 6.56 -8.98 -15.57
CA LEU A 259 5.10 -8.88 -15.55
C LEU A 259 4.50 -10.24 -15.19
N TYR A 260 3.58 -10.24 -14.23
CA TYR A 260 2.92 -11.45 -13.75
C TYR A 260 1.42 -11.36 -13.93
N ARG A 261 0.82 -12.49 -14.31
CA ARG A 261 -0.62 -12.68 -14.43
C ARG A 261 -1.00 -14.09 -14.04
N ASP A 262 -2.12 -14.26 -13.33
CA ASP A 262 -2.59 -15.56 -12.82
C ASP A 262 -1.48 -16.34 -12.08
N CYS A 263 -0.73 -15.61 -11.24
CA CYS A 263 0.44 -16.01 -10.44
C CYS A 263 1.59 -16.62 -11.25
N LYS A 264 1.73 -16.23 -12.52
CA LYS A 264 2.76 -16.72 -13.44
C LYS A 264 3.40 -15.58 -14.20
N LEU A 265 4.65 -15.78 -14.64
CA LEU A 265 5.32 -14.88 -15.55
C LEU A 265 4.50 -14.73 -16.84
N TYR A 266 4.29 -13.50 -17.27
CA TYR A 266 3.54 -13.15 -18.47
C TYR A 266 4.39 -12.29 -19.40
N VAL A 267 4.64 -12.81 -20.60
CA VAL A 267 5.31 -12.07 -21.66
C VAL A 267 4.26 -11.33 -22.46
N SER A 268 4.32 -9.99 -22.45
CA SER A 268 3.41 -9.17 -23.24
C SER A 268 3.73 -9.29 -24.73
N LYS A 269 2.71 -9.13 -25.58
CA LYS A 269 2.90 -8.95 -27.03
C LYS A 269 3.60 -7.63 -27.38
N LYS A 270 3.61 -6.68 -26.44
CA LYS A 270 4.28 -5.40 -26.58
C LYS A 270 5.71 -5.57 -26.08
N ASP A 271 6.67 -5.45 -26.98
CA ASP A 271 8.07 -5.33 -26.56
C ASP A 271 8.31 -3.93 -25.98
N LEU A 272 9.02 -3.87 -24.87
CA LEU A 272 9.29 -2.62 -24.16
C LEU A 272 10.68 -2.11 -24.57
N ASP A 273 10.66 -1.15 -25.49
CA ASP A 273 11.86 -0.45 -25.95
C ASP A 273 12.51 0.35 -24.81
N SER A 274 13.81 0.11 -24.58
CA SER A 274 14.57 0.75 -23.51
C SER A 274 14.75 2.26 -23.71
N GLU A 275 14.85 2.74 -24.94
CA GLU A 275 14.95 4.18 -25.24
C GLU A 275 13.62 4.89 -24.96
N VAL A 276 12.51 4.23 -25.27
CA VAL A 276 11.17 4.74 -24.93
C VAL A 276 10.98 4.80 -23.42
N ALA A 277 11.44 3.77 -22.69
CA ALA A 277 11.37 3.73 -21.23
C ALA A 277 12.13 4.91 -20.60
N LEU A 278 13.37 5.12 -21.04
CA LEU A 278 14.26 6.17 -20.54
C LEU A 278 13.72 7.56 -20.88
N ARG A 279 13.29 7.77 -22.13
CA ARG A 279 12.69 9.05 -22.55
C ARG A 279 11.38 9.36 -21.80
N LEU A 280 10.54 8.35 -21.56
CA LEU A 280 9.32 8.53 -20.78
C LEU A 280 9.64 8.86 -19.32
N TRP A 281 10.67 8.25 -18.74
CA TRP A 281 11.17 8.58 -17.41
C TRP A 281 11.56 10.05 -17.31
N ASP A 282 12.41 10.55 -18.22
CA ASP A 282 12.93 11.92 -18.18
C ASP A 282 11.82 12.95 -18.29
N ILE A 283 10.86 12.72 -19.20
CA ILE A 283 9.69 13.60 -19.36
C ILE A 283 8.80 13.55 -18.11
N SER A 284 8.59 12.36 -17.52
CA SER A 284 7.81 12.21 -16.30
C SER A 284 8.48 12.91 -15.11
N ALA A 285 9.81 12.83 -14.99
CA ALA A 285 10.58 13.54 -13.98
C ALA A 285 10.43 15.06 -14.14
N LYS A 286 10.51 15.57 -15.39
CA LYS A 286 10.27 16.98 -15.70
C LYS A 286 8.86 17.42 -15.32
N PHE A 287 7.83 16.66 -15.70
CA PHE A 287 6.43 17.00 -15.40
C PHE A 287 6.13 16.99 -13.90
N THR A 288 6.73 16.05 -13.16
CA THR A 288 6.49 15.89 -11.72
C THR A 288 7.43 16.76 -10.86
N GLY A 289 8.41 17.43 -11.47
CA GLY A 289 9.42 18.23 -10.76
C GLY A 289 10.38 17.38 -9.92
N ILE A 290 10.54 16.10 -10.23
CA ILE A 290 11.59 15.26 -9.65
C ILE A 290 12.91 15.65 -10.32
N LYS A 291 13.85 16.17 -9.53
CA LYS A 291 15.24 16.30 -9.98
C LYS A 291 15.83 14.89 -10.02
N GLU A 292 16.51 14.54 -11.10
CA GLU A 292 17.14 13.21 -11.20
C GLU A 292 17.95 12.92 -9.94
N ILE A 293 17.68 11.77 -9.32
CA ILE A 293 18.53 11.24 -8.27
C ILE A 293 19.83 10.86 -8.99
N THR A 294 20.85 11.69 -8.80
CA THR A 294 22.18 11.47 -9.37
C THR A 294 22.63 10.06 -9.00
N LYS A 295 23.12 9.32 -10.01
CA LYS A 295 23.66 7.96 -9.91
C LYS A 295 24.58 7.76 -8.71
#